data_AF-A0AA42LJ72-F1
#
_entry.id   AF-A0AA42LJ72-F1
#
_cell.length_a   1.000
_cell.length_b   1.000
_cell.length_c   1.000
_cell.angle_alpha   90.00
_cell.angle_beta   90.00
_cell.angle_gamma   90.00
#
_symmetry.space_group_name_H-M   'P 1'
#
loop_
_entity.id
_entity.type
_entity.pdbx_description
1 polymer ?
#
loop_
_entity_poly.entity_id
_entity_poly.type
_entity_poly.pdbx_seq_one_letter_code
_entity_poly.pdbx_strand_id
1 'polypeptide(L)'
;VSISMETDFCIDALQEAIVKYGCPEVFNTDQGSQFTSEAFLNELKLRNIRISMDGKGRWMDNVMIERLWRSLKHEEVYLKAYDTVKQAKQSIAEYLDFYNTIRPHSSLNKATPDEFYDQHLLKVMAA
;
A
#
# COMPACT_ATOMS: atom_id res chain seq x y z
N VAL A 1 -8.04 13.75 2.86
CA VAL A 1 -6.79 14.31 2.31
C VAL A 1 -6.07 14.88 3.49
N SER A 2 -4.92 14.32 3.85
CA SER A 2 -4.17 14.84 4.97
C SER A 2 -3.44 16.10 4.53
N ILE A 3 -3.73 17.22 5.17
CA ILE A 3 -2.96 18.47 5.04
C ILE A 3 -1.98 18.64 6.22
N SER A 4 -2.00 17.70 7.17
CA SER A 4 -1.16 17.64 8.37
C SER A 4 -0.43 16.29 8.45
N MET A 5 0.60 16.18 9.28
CA MET A 5 1.28 14.91 9.59
C MET A 5 0.50 14.05 10.60
N GLU A 6 -0.83 14.13 10.58
CA GLU A 6 -1.70 13.39 11.50
C GLU A 6 -1.68 11.89 11.23
N THR A 7 -1.77 11.13 12.31
CA THR A 7 -1.69 9.66 12.28
C THR A 7 -3.04 9.02 11.91
N ASP A 8 -4.14 9.70 12.17
CA ASP A 8 -5.50 9.16 12.05
C ASP A 8 -5.79 8.63 10.64
N PHE A 9 -5.35 9.34 9.60
CA PHE A 9 -5.50 8.87 8.22
C PHE A 9 -4.74 7.56 7.94
N CYS A 10 -3.57 7.35 8.56
CA CYS A 10 -2.83 6.10 8.43
C CYS A 10 -3.56 4.94 9.15
N ILE A 11 -4.20 5.23 10.28
CA ILE A 11 -5.02 4.25 11.02
C ILE A 11 -6.26 3.88 10.20
N ASP A 12 -6.97 4.86 9.64
CA ASP A 12 -8.13 4.62 8.78
C ASP A 12 -7.77 3.73 7.59
N ALA A 13 -6.65 4.03 6.91
CA ALA A 13 -6.17 3.23 5.78
C ALA A 13 -5.78 1.80 6.20
N LEU A 14 -5.16 1.62 7.38
CA LEU A 14 -4.86 0.31 7.93
C LEU A 14 -6.15 -0.48 8.21
N GLN A 15 -7.14 0.15 8.83
CA GLN A 15 -8.41 -0.49 9.17
C GLN A 15 -9.19 -0.89 7.92
N GLU A 16 -9.24 -0.02 6.90
CA GLU A 16 -9.86 -0.32 5.61
C GLU A 16 -9.19 -1.54 4.94
N ALA A 17 -7.84 -1.57 4.92
CA ALA A 17 -7.10 -2.70 4.37
C ALA A 17 -7.38 -4.00 5.12
N ILE A 18 -7.45 -3.96 6.46
CA ILE A 18 -7.76 -5.13 7.28
C ILE A 18 -9.18 -5.63 7.03
N VAL A 19 -10.15 -4.73 6.88
CA VAL A 19 -11.54 -5.11 6.57
C VAL A 19 -11.61 -5.79 5.20
N LYS A 20 -10.86 -5.30 4.21
CA LYS A 20 -10.90 -5.81 2.84
C LYS A 20 -10.09 -7.10 2.64
N TYR A 21 -8.94 -7.22 3.29
CA TYR A 21 -7.94 -8.26 3.01
C TYR A 21 -7.58 -9.15 4.21
N GLY A 22 -8.12 -8.86 5.40
CA GLY A 22 -7.78 -9.55 6.64
C GLY A 22 -6.53 -9.00 7.33
N CYS A 23 -6.23 -9.53 8.53
CA CYS A 23 -5.03 -9.16 9.29
C CYS A 23 -3.79 -9.85 8.71
N PRO A 24 -2.74 -9.11 8.32
CA PRO A 24 -1.47 -9.72 7.96
C PRO A 24 -0.73 -10.23 9.20
N GLU A 25 0.17 -11.21 9.01
CA GLU A 25 1.06 -11.64 10.11
C GLU A 25 2.14 -10.60 10.45
N VAL A 26 2.59 -9.85 9.44
CA VAL A 26 3.65 -8.85 9.55
C VAL A 26 3.23 -7.59 8.81
N PHE A 27 3.39 -6.44 9.46
CA PHE A 27 3.28 -5.13 8.84
C PHE A 27 4.67 -4.53 8.68
N ASN A 28 5.09 -4.33 7.42
CA ASN A 28 6.37 -3.72 7.08
C ASN A 28 6.18 -2.20 6.89
N THR A 29 7.04 -1.40 7.51
CA THR A 29 7.00 0.07 7.40
C THR A 29 8.39 0.69 7.57
N ASP A 30 8.58 1.90 7.03
CA ASP A 30 9.71 2.73 7.41
C ASP A 30 9.54 3.28 8.86
N GLN A 31 10.57 4.00 9.33
CA GLN A 31 10.58 4.62 10.66
C GLN A 31 10.01 6.04 10.67
N GLY A 32 9.06 6.35 9.78
CA GLY A 32 8.37 7.63 9.73
C GLY A 32 7.56 7.90 11.01
N SER A 33 7.42 9.17 11.38
CA SER A 33 6.79 9.60 12.64
C SER A 33 5.38 9.03 12.85
N GLN A 34 4.59 8.93 11.77
CA GLN A 34 3.22 8.39 11.81
C GLN A 34 3.21 6.91 12.20
N PHE A 35 4.13 6.12 11.64
CA PHE A 35 4.22 4.67 11.87
C PHE A 35 4.93 4.30 13.17
N THR A 36 5.73 5.22 13.72
CA THR A 36 6.31 5.12 15.06
C THR A 36 5.42 5.68 16.17
N SER A 37 4.27 6.26 15.83
CA SER A 37 3.34 6.82 16.81
C SER A 37 2.74 5.73 17.69
N GLU A 38 2.47 6.06 18.95
CA GLU A 38 1.88 5.12 19.90
C GLU A 38 0.51 4.62 19.43
N ALA A 39 -0.32 5.52 18.87
CA ALA A 39 -1.64 5.19 18.35
C ALA A 39 -1.56 4.11 17.25
N PHE A 40 -0.67 4.30 16.26
CA PHE A 40 -0.54 3.34 15.16
C PHE A 40 0.04 1.99 15.62
N LEU A 41 1.06 2.01 16.49
CA LEU A 41 1.65 0.79 17.03
C LEU A 41 0.65 0.00 17.90
N ASN A 42 -0.21 0.69 18.63
CA ASN A 42 -1.24 0.05 19.45
C ASN A 42 -2.30 -0.63 18.59
N GLU A 43 -2.75 -0.02 17.49
CA GLU A 43 -3.69 -0.65 16.55
C GLU A 43 -3.14 -1.97 15.97
N LEU A 44 -1.85 -2.02 15.63
CA LEU A 44 -1.20 -3.25 15.16
C LEU A 44 -1.10 -4.31 16.27
N LYS A 45 -0.68 -3.91 17.47
CA LYS A 45 -0.56 -4.82 18.63
C LYS A 45 -1.89 -5.42 19.06
N LEU A 46 -2.97 -4.62 19.06
CA LEU A 46 -4.32 -5.07 19.40
C LEU A 46 -4.79 -6.23 18.50
N ARG A 47 -4.24 -6.31 17.28
CA ARG A 47 -4.59 -7.31 16.27
C ARG A 47 -3.54 -8.42 16.14
N ASN A 48 -2.57 -8.47 17.06
CA ASN A 48 -1.43 -9.40 17.05
C ASN A 48 -0.59 -9.36 15.74
N ILE A 49 -0.54 -8.21 15.08
CA ILE A 49 0.25 -8.02 13.87
C ILE A 49 1.70 -7.75 14.27
N ARG A 50 2.65 -8.53 13.75
CA ARG A 50 4.08 -8.31 14.03
C ARG A 50 4.55 -7.06 13.28
N ILE A 51 5.26 -6.18 13.97
CA ILE A 51 5.74 -4.94 13.39
C ILE A 51 7.17 -5.16 12.93
N SER A 52 7.43 -4.98 11.64
CA SER A 52 8.76 -5.01 11.06
C SER A 52 9.07 -3.64 10.50
N MET A 53 10.12 -3.01 11.01
CA MET A 53 10.55 -1.70 10.55
C MET A 53 11.89 -1.82 9.83
N ASP A 54 12.00 -1.13 8.71
CA ASP A 54 13.24 -1.09 7.95
C ASP A 54 14.39 -0.55 8.80
N GLY A 55 15.61 -1.04 8.53
CA GLY A 55 16.79 -0.44 9.16
C GLY A 55 16.95 1.00 8.71
N LYS A 56 17.43 1.88 9.59
CA LYS A 56 17.69 3.28 9.24
C LYS A 56 18.62 3.34 8.01
N GLY A 57 18.13 3.91 6.90
CA GLY A 57 18.88 4.03 5.65
C GLY A 57 18.86 2.80 4.73
N ARG A 58 18.05 1.76 5.01
CA ARG A 58 17.91 0.57 4.16
C ARG A 58 16.82 0.75 3.09
N TRP A 59 17.14 1.51 2.04
CA TRP A 59 16.24 1.74 0.90
C TRP A 59 15.77 0.45 0.20
N MET A 60 16.54 -0.64 0.27
CA MET A 60 16.20 -1.92 -0.37
C MET A 60 14.86 -2.49 0.11
N ASP A 61 14.51 -2.26 1.37
CA ASP A 61 13.29 -2.79 1.97
C ASP A 61 12.02 -2.10 1.38
N ASN A 62 12.17 -0.88 0.82
CA ASN A 62 11.11 -0.12 0.16
C ASN A 62 11.06 -0.23 -1.37
N VAL A 63 11.94 -1.02 -2.01
CA VAL A 63 12.05 -1.09 -3.48
C VAL A 63 10.74 -1.48 -4.16
N MET A 64 9.93 -2.33 -3.52
CA MET A 64 8.63 -2.74 -4.05
C MET A 64 7.67 -1.56 -4.13
N ILE A 65 7.52 -0.79 -3.04
CA ILE A 65 6.60 0.34 -3.00
C ILE A 65 7.11 1.51 -3.84
N GLU A 66 8.43 1.75 -3.88
CA GLU A 66 9.04 2.76 -4.75
C GLU A 66 8.80 2.48 -6.24
N ARG A 67 8.76 1.21 -6.63
CA ARG A 67 8.44 0.81 -8.02
C ARG A 67 7.00 1.14 -8.39
N LEU A 68 6.04 0.93 -7.48
CA LEU A 68 4.66 1.36 -7.65
C LEU A 68 4.60 2.88 -7.81
N TRP A 69 5.20 3.63 -6.87
CA TRP A 69 5.17 5.09 -6.88
C TRP A 69 5.82 5.69 -8.12
N ARG A 70 6.92 5.11 -8.61
CA ARG A 70 7.55 5.54 -9.87
C ARG A 70 6.59 5.37 -11.04
N SER A 71 5.92 4.22 -11.14
CA SER A 71 4.97 3.95 -12.24
C SER A 71 3.81 4.94 -12.19
N LEU A 72 3.15 5.09 -11.03
CA LEU A 72 2.06 6.07 -10.85
C LEU A 72 2.50 7.50 -11.19
N LYS A 73 3.66 7.93 -10.69
CA LYS A 73 4.11 9.30 -10.94
C LYS A 73 4.35 9.57 -12.43
N HIS A 74 5.06 8.68 -13.12
CA HIS A 74 5.44 8.89 -14.52
C HIS A 74 4.30 8.63 -15.50
N GLU A 75 3.44 7.67 -15.22
CA GLU A 75 2.39 7.23 -16.13
C GLU A 75 1.07 7.96 -15.92
N GLU A 76 0.87 8.60 -14.76
CA GLU A 76 -0.41 9.24 -14.39
C GLU A 76 -0.21 10.68 -13.91
N VAL A 77 0.55 10.89 -12.82
CA VAL A 77 0.59 12.20 -12.13
C VAL A 77 1.34 13.27 -12.93
N TYR A 78 2.51 12.96 -13.49
CA TYR A 78 3.33 13.95 -14.21
C TYR A 78 2.78 14.33 -15.58
N LEU A 79 1.83 13.55 -16.11
CA LEU A 79 1.21 13.81 -17.41
C LEU A 79 -0.05 14.67 -17.30
N LYS A 80 -0.55 14.93 -16.08
CA LYS A 80 -1.86 15.56 -15.84
C LYS A 80 -1.74 16.81 -14.99
N ALA A 81 -2.46 17.85 -15.39
CA ALA A 81 -2.74 19.01 -14.56
C ALA A 81 -4.16 18.84 -14.00
N TYR A 82 -4.28 18.43 -12.74
CA TYR A 82 -5.59 18.26 -12.10
C TYR A 82 -6.17 19.62 -11.71
N ASP A 83 -7.40 19.89 -12.14
CA ASP A 83 -8.14 21.11 -11.78
C ASP A 83 -8.64 21.07 -10.34
N THR A 84 -8.92 19.87 -9.83
CA THR A 84 -9.43 19.69 -8.46
C THR A 84 -8.85 18.45 -7.78
N VAL A 85 -8.82 18.48 -6.45
CA VAL A 85 -8.47 17.31 -5.62
C VAL A 85 -9.41 16.12 -5.90
N LYS A 86 -10.69 16.37 -6.18
CA LYS A 86 -11.66 15.31 -6.51
C LYS A 86 -11.26 14.59 -7.81
N GLN A 87 -10.89 15.35 -8.83
CA GLN A 87 -10.42 14.81 -10.10
C GLN A 87 -9.12 14.02 -9.91
N ALA A 88 -8.16 14.55 -9.15
CA ALA A 88 -6.91 13.86 -8.86
C ALA A 88 -7.16 12.50 -8.17
N LYS A 89 -8.05 12.45 -7.17
CA LYS A 89 -8.43 11.21 -6.50
C LYS A 89 -9.04 10.19 -7.45
N GLN A 90 -10.00 10.61 -8.27
CA GLN A 90 -10.66 9.72 -9.21
C GLN A 90 -9.67 9.13 -10.22
N SER A 91 -8.84 9.99 -10.80
CA SER A 91 -7.86 9.61 -11.82
C SER A 91 -6.78 8.68 -11.25
N ILE A 92 -6.29 8.95 -10.03
CA ILE A 92 -5.34 8.07 -9.33
C ILE A 92 -5.99 6.72 -8.97
N ALA A 93 -7.26 6.71 -8.53
CA ALA A 93 -7.97 5.48 -8.24
C ALA A 93 -8.14 4.61 -9.50
N GLU A 94 -8.56 5.21 -10.62
CA GLU A 94 -8.65 4.52 -11.91
C GLU A 94 -7.31 3.93 -12.37
N TYR A 95 -6.20 4.67 -12.17
CA TYR A 95 -4.88 4.15 -12.46
C TYR A 95 -4.50 2.97 -11.56
N LEU A 96 -4.78 3.04 -10.25
CA LEU A 96 -4.50 1.96 -9.31
C LEU A 96 -5.34 0.71 -9.64
N ASP A 97 -6.59 0.88 -10.04
CA ASP A 97 -7.44 -0.22 -10.51
C ASP A 97 -6.83 -0.85 -11.77
N PHE A 98 -6.43 -0.06 -12.76
CA PHE A 98 -5.72 -0.55 -13.95
C PHE A 98 -4.42 -1.30 -13.60
N TYR A 99 -3.63 -0.74 -12.69
CA TYR A 99 -2.35 -1.31 -12.25
C TYR A 99 -2.54 -2.68 -11.61
N ASN A 100 -3.58 -2.84 -10.78
CA ASN A 100 -3.83 -4.07 -10.03
C ASN A 100 -4.60 -5.14 -10.84
N THR A 101 -5.52 -4.72 -11.72
CA THR A 101 -6.46 -5.64 -12.39
C THR A 101 -6.12 -5.96 -13.85
N ILE A 102 -5.39 -5.09 -14.55
CA ILE A 102 -5.17 -5.20 -16.00
C ILE A 102 -3.69 -5.31 -16.36
N ARG A 103 -2.81 -4.58 -15.68
CA ARG A 103 -1.38 -4.49 -16.03
C ARG A 103 -0.64 -5.79 -15.67
N PRO A 104 -0.04 -6.53 -16.62
CA PRO A 104 0.77 -7.71 -16.30
C PRO A 104 2.18 -7.31 -15.84
N HIS A 105 2.71 -8.01 -14.83
CA HIS A 105 4.03 -7.74 -14.26
C HIS A 105 5.01 -8.87 -14.59
N SER A 106 6.18 -8.53 -15.15
CA SER A 106 7.23 -9.52 -15.46
C SER A 106 7.75 -10.23 -14.22
N SER A 107 7.83 -9.54 -13.08
CA SER A 107 8.19 -10.15 -11.78
C SER A 107 7.13 -11.11 -11.23
N LEU A 108 5.91 -11.08 -11.77
CA LEU A 108 4.79 -11.93 -11.38
C LEU A 108 4.46 -12.94 -12.50
N ASN A 109 5.43 -13.34 -13.33
CA ASN A 109 5.22 -14.25 -14.47
C ASN A 109 4.12 -13.78 -15.44
N LYS A 110 4.02 -12.47 -15.65
CA LYS A 110 2.98 -11.81 -16.48
C LYS A 110 1.56 -11.89 -15.91
N ALA A 111 1.37 -12.27 -14.65
CA ALA A 111 0.12 -12.07 -13.94
C ALA A 111 -0.03 -10.59 -13.51
N THR A 112 -1.27 -10.17 -13.27
CA THR A 112 -1.58 -8.91 -12.59
C THR A 112 -1.37 -9.06 -11.07
N PRO A 113 -1.21 -7.95 -10.32
CA PRO A 113 -1.15 -8.00 -8.87
C PRO A 113 -2.33 -8.73 -8.22
N ASP A 114 -3.56 -8.50 -8.70
CA ASP A 114 -4.76 -9.15 -8.15
C ASP A 114 -4.77 -10.65 -8.46
N GLU A 115 -4.45 -11.05 -9.71
CA GLU A 115 -4.34 -12.47 -10.08
C GLU A 115 -3.31 -13.20 -9.20
N PHE A 116 -2.16 -12.56 -8.96
CA PHE A 116 -1.11 -13.12 -8.14
C PHE A 116 -1.53 -13.24 -6.67
N TYR A 117 -2.23 -12.24 -6.14
CA TYR A 117 -2.72 -12.20 -4.78
C TYR A 117 -3.79 -13.27 -4.54
N ASP A 118 -4.80 -13.36 -5.40
CA ASP A 118 -5.89 -14.34 -5.29
C ASP A 118 -5.36 -15.78 -5.39
N GLN A 119 -4.43 -16.05 -6.31
CA GLN A 119 -3.77 -17.35 -6.40
C GLN A 119 -2.99 -17.71 -5.13
N HIS A 120 -2.37 -16.75 -4.47
CA HIS A 120 -1.66 -16.97 -3.21
C HIS A 120 -2.63 -17.19 -2.06
N LEU A 121 -3.70 -16.40 -1.96
CA LEU A 121 -4.75 -16.60 -0.95
C LEU A 121 -5.36 -18.00 -1.05
N LEU A 122 -5.72 -18.44 -2.26
CA LEU A 122 -6.26 -19.78 -2.49
C LEU A 122 -5.30 -20.88 -2.03
N LYS A 123 -3.99 -20.71 -2.25
CA LYS A 123 -2.97 -21.65 -1.78
C LYS A 123 -2.85 -21.68 -0.26
N VAL A 124 -2.91 -20.52 0.41
CA VAL A 124 -2.85 -20.42 1.87
C VAL A 124 -4.10 -21.01 2.51
N MET A 125 -5.29 -20.79 1.93
CA MET A 125 -6.54 -21.35 2.44
C MET A 125 -6.67 -22.86 2.23
N ALA A 126 -5.95 -23.42 1.25
CA ALA A 126 -5.97 -24.85 0.95
C ALA A 126 -4.90 -25.67 1.72
N ALA A 127 -4.01 -24.98 2.45
CA ALA A 127 -2.94 -25.59 3.26
C ALA A 127 -3.36 -25.71 4.73
#